data_AF-Q1ZZT0-F1
#
_entry.id   AF-Q1ZZT0-F1
#
_cell.length_a   1.000
_cell.length_b   1.000
_cell.length_c   1.000
_cell.angle_alpha   90.00
_cell.angle_beta   90.00
_cell.angle_gamma   90.00
#
_symmetry.space_group_name_H-M   'P 1'
#
loop_
_entity.id
_entity.type
_entity.pdbx_description
1 polymer ?
#
loop_
_entity_poly.entity_id
_entity_poly.type
_entity_poly.pdbx_seq_one_letter_code
_entity_poly.pdbx_strand_id
1 'polypeptide(L)'
;PRVLKHFIQEAQDAEVAMRSCREGCGLSQTVSVPQTTVNYDDWEKKDGLEKAQEVQTGLWLLQQALDLLGPSVTNTALNNHIDNTVRNLVSINAVLRSLNFQEYTPPTNVTSLDGTWRVSSATELLQVHVNFLRGKVGLLLSGAPACQHNVS
;
A
#
# COMPACT_ATOMS: atom_id res chain seq x y z
N PRO A 1 4.29 13.03 -7.22
CA PRO A 1 3.46 13.99 -6.42
C PRO A 1 4.05 14.28 -5.03
N ARG A 2 3.94 15.51 -4.52
CA ARG A 2 4.45 15.88 -3.17
C ARG A 2 3.77 15.08 -2.06
N VAL A 3 2.46 14.88 -2.16
CA VAL A 3 1.66 14.10 -1.22
C VAL A 3 2.13 12.64 -1.11
N LEU A 4 2.46 12.00 -2.23
CA LEU A 4 2.97 10.62 -2.22
C LEU A 4 4.34 10.53 -1.52
N LYS A 5 5.22 11.51 -1.70
CA LYS A 5 6.51 11.54 -0.99
C LYS A 5 6.31 11.59 0.52
N HIS A 6 5.32 12.35 0.99
CA HIS A 6 4.97 12.40 2.40
C HIS A 6 4.46 11.05 2.91
N PHE A 7 3.54 10.40 2.20
CA PHE A 7 3.05 9.08 2.56
C PHE A 7 4.15 8.01 2.59
N ILE A 8 5.10 8.07 1.65
CA ILE A 8 6.27 7.18 1.65
C ILE A 8 7.11 7.40 2.92
N GLN A 9 7.33 8.65 3.32
CA GLN A 9 8.08 8.95 4.55
C GLN A 9 7.35 8.41 5.79
N GLU A 10 6.06 8.66 5.93
CA GLU A 10 5.26 8.15 7.06
C GLU A 10 5.25 6.62 7.12
N ALA A 11 5.18 5.97 5.96
CA ALA A 11 5.29 4.52 5.83
C ALA A 11 6.65 3.99 6.30
N GLN A 12 7.74 4.70 5.97
CA GLN A 12 9.08 4.34 6.43
C GLN A 12 9.23 4.53 7.94
N ASP A 13 8.69 5.62 8.49
CA ASP A 13 8.75 5.88 9.93
C ASP A 13 8.01 4.79 10.71
N ALA A 14 6.84 4.35 10.20
CA ALA A 14 6.10 3.21 10.76
C ALA A 14 6.93 1.91 10.72
N GLU A 15 7.56 1.63 9.58
CA GLU A 15 8.38 0.43 9.36
C GLU A 15 9.59 0.38 10.30
N VAL A 16 10.29 1.51 10.48
CA VAL A 16 11.41 1.63 11.43
C VAL A 16 10.95 1.48 12.88
N ALA A 17 9.82 2.11 13.24
CA ALA A 17 9.25 1.97 14.58
C ALA A 17 8.87 0.50 14.88
N MET A 18 8.30 -0.21 13.91
CA MET A 18 7.92 -1.61 14.02
C MET A 18 9.13 -2.53 14.21
N ARG A 19 10.25 -2.30 13.51
CA ARG A 19 11.49 -3.07 13.71
C ARG A 19 12.03 -2.99 15.14
N SER A 20 11.77 -1.89 15.83
CA SER A 20 12.21 -1.68 17.21
C SER A 20 11.26 -2.29 18.24
N CYS A 21 10.10 -2.78 17.80
CA CYS A 21 9.11 -3.38 18.67
C CYS A 21 9.52 -4.80 19.07
N ARG A 22 9.50 -5.06 20.39
CA ARG A 22 9.96 -6.34 20.96
C ARG A 22 8.84 -7.34 21.19
N GLU A 23 7.68 -6.88 21.68
CA GLU A 23 6.52 -7.71 22.02
C GLU A 23 5.22 -6.94 21.74
N GLY A 24 4.12 -7.66 21.47
CA GLY A 24 2.81 -7.03 21.29
C GLY A 24 2.69 -6.15 20.04
N CYS A 25 3.19 -6.63 18.91
CA CYS A 25 3.18 -5.94 17.61
C CYS A 25 3.34 -6.91 16.42
N GLY A 26 2.89 -8.14 16.60
CA GLY A 26 2.97 -9.19 15.60
C GLY A 26 1.65 -9.42 14.88
N LEU A 27 1.71 -10.07 13.72
CA LEU A 27 0.51 -10.60 13.09
C LEU A 27 0.08 -11.88 13.82
N SER A 28 -1.22 -12.01 14.09
CA SER A 28 -1.80 -13.22 14.70
C SER A 28 -1.85 -14.41 13.73
N GLN A 29 -1.79 -14.12 12.42
CA GLN A 29 -1.82 -15.09 11.34
C GLN A 29 -1.09 -14.57 10.11
N THR A 30 -0.71 -15.47 9.21
CA THR A 30 -0.17 -15.09 7.91
C THR A 30 -1.23 -14.39 7.07
N VAL A 31 -0.90 -13.22 6.52
CA VAL A 31 -1.81 -12.39 5.72
C VAL A 31 -1.35 -12.35 4.27
N SER A 32 -2.31 -12.07 3.36
CA SER A 32 -2.00 -11.86 1.94
C SER A 32 -1.77 -10.38 1.68
N VAL A 33 -0.76 -10.08 0.87
CA VAL A 33 -0.29 -8.71 0.57
C VAL A 33 -0.04 -8.58 -0.93
N PRO A 34 -0.05 -7.36 -1.50
CA PRO A 34 0.26 -7.19 -2.92
C PRO A 34 1.72 -7.55 -3.22
N GLN A 35 1.94 -8.11 -4.41
CA GLN A 35 3.27 -8.13 -4.98
C GLN A 35 3.72 -6.71 -5.32
N THR A 36 4.89 -6.33 -4.82
CA THR A 36 5.44 -4.97 -4.95
C THR A 36 6.46 -4.83 -6.07
N THR A 37 7.01 -5.95 -6.53
CA THR A 37 7.90 -5.98 -7.70
C THR A 37 7.15 -5.48 -8.94
N VAL A 38 7.81 -4.62 -9.70
CA VAL A 38 7.31 -4.11 -10.97
C VAL A 38 8.22 -4.66 -12.06
N ASN A 39 7.65 -5.46 -12.97
CA ASN A 39 8.26 -5.66 -14.28
C ASN A 39 7.87 -4.46 -15.16
N TYR A 40 8.84 -3.61 -15.52
CA TYR A 40 8.57 -2.40 -16.29
C TYR A 40 8.03 -2.71 -17.69
N ASP A 41 8.51 -3.77 -18.34
CA ASP A 41 8.04 -4.14 -19.69
C ASP A 41 6.58 -4.58 -19.69
N ASP A 42 6.16 -5.30 -18.64
CA ASP A 42 4.76 -5.71 -18.48
C ASP A 42 3.90 -4.55 -17.98
N TRP A 43 4.46 -3.69 -17.13
CA TRP A 43 3.75 -2.52 -16.61
C TRP A 43 3.43 -1.54 -17.73
N GLU A 44 4.38 -1.18 -18.60
CA GLU A 44 4.14 -0.21 -19.67
C GLU A 44 3.07 -0.66 -20.66
N LYS A 45 2.95 -1.97 -20.91
CA LYS A 45 1.94 -2.54 -21.83
C LYS A 45 0.51 -2.49 -21.27
N LYS A 46 0.34 -2.37 -19.95
CA LYS A 46 -0.98 -2.31 -19.32
C LYS A 46 -1.65 -0.98 -19.58
N ASP A 47 -2.95 -1.02 -19.80
CA ASP A 47 -3.76 0.19 -19.87
C ASP A 47 -3.94 0.85 -18.49
N GLY A 48 -4.53 2.05 -18.48
CA GLY A 48 -4.74 2.79 -17.24
C GLY A 48 -5.71 2.10 -16.27
N LEU A 49 -6.67 1.33 -16.78
CA LEU A 49 -7.64 0.60 -15.98
C LEU A 49 -6.99 -0.59 -15.28
N GLU A 50 -6.21 -1.40 -16.00
CA GLU A 50 -5.46 -2.53 -15.46
C GLU A 50 -4.50 -2.09 -14.36
N LYS A 51 -3.71 -1.02 -14.61
CA LYS A 51 -2.81 -0.44 -13.59
C LYS A 51 -3.57 0.04 -12.36
N ALA A 52 -4.72 0.69 -12.56
CA ALA A 52 -5.56 1.17 -11.46
C ALA A 52 -6.19 0.02 -10.66
N GLN A 53 -6.63 -1.05 -11.31
CA GLN A 53 -7.18 -2.23 -10.64
C GLN A 53 -6.11 -2.98 -9.84
N GLU A 54 -4.90 -3.13 -10.39
CA GLU A 54 -3.76 -3.69 -9.64
C GLU A 54 -3.45 -2.87 -8.39
N VAL A 55 -3.43 -1.54 -8.52
CA VAL A 55 -3.15 -0.64 -7.40
C VAL A 55 -4.27 -0.71 -6.35
N GLN A 56 -5.53 -0.60 -6.76
CA GLN A 56 -6.67 -0.66 -5.83
C GLN A 56 -6.77 -2.00 -5.12
N THR A 57 -6.47 -3.10 -5.81
CA THR A 57 -6.37 -4.44 -5.19
C THR A 57 -5.30 -4.48 -4.11
N GLY A 58 -4.12 -3.91 -4.39
CA GLY A 58 -3.04 -3.88 -3.42
C GLY A 58 -3.33 -2.98 -2.21
N LEU A 59 -3.99 -1.84 -2.41
CA LEU A 59 -4.45 -0.98 -1.32
C LEU A 59 -5.48 -1.71 -0.44
N TRP A 60 -6.41 -2.44 -1.06
CA TRP A 60 -7.40 -3.25 -0.34
C TRP A 60 -6.74 -4.36 0.49
N LEU A 61 -5.80 -5.11 -0.08
CA LEU A 61 -5.06 -6.16 0.63
C LEU A 61 -4.28 -5.61 1.84
N LEU A 62 -3.61 -4.46 1.65
CA LEU A 62 -2.89 -3.79 2.73
C LEU A 62 -3.83 -3.33 3.85
N GLN A 63 -4.99 -2.79 3.51
CA GLN A 63 -6.01 -2.41 4.50
C GLN A 63 -6.42 -3.62 5.35
N GLN A 64 -6.79 -4.73 4.71
CA GLN A 64 -7.19 -5.96 5.41
C GLN A 64 -6.08 -6.49 6.33
N ALA A 65 -4.82 -6.42 5.89
CA ALA A 65 -3.69 -6.85 6.68
C ALA A 65 -3.41 -5.93 7.88
N LEU A 66 -3.58 -4.62 7.72
CA LEU A 66 -3.43 -3.63 8.79
C LEU A 66 -4.55 -3.71 9.82
N ASP A 67 -5.79 -3.99 9.40
CA ASP A 67 -6.92 -4.20 10.31
C ASP A 67 -6.73 -5.42 11.22
N LEU A 68 -5.97 -6.43 10.75
CA LEU A 68 -5.56 -7.58 11.55
C LEU A 68 -4.37 -7.29 12.47
N LEU A 69 -3.51 -6.34 12.09
CA LEU A 69 -2.34 -5.93 12.87
C LEU A 69 -2.72 -4.97 14.01
N GLY A 70 -3.57 -3.97 13.74
CA GLY A 70 -3.90 -2.90 14.68
C GLY A 70 -4.25 -3.39 16.09
N PRO A 71 -5.17 -4.37 16.26
CA PRO A 71 -5.55 -4.89 17.58
C PRO A 71 -4.41 -5.54 18.37
N SER A 72 -3.35 -6.02 17.72
CA SER A 72 -2.22 -6.64 18.41
C SER A 72 -1.18 -5.63 18.88
N VAL A 73 -1.20 -4.39 18.35
CA VAL A 73 -0.24 -3.33 18.64
C VAL A 73 -0.65 -2.60 19.93
N THR A 74 0.05 -2.88 21.03
CA THR A 74 -0.26 -2.29 22.35
C THR A 74 0.46 -0.96 22.61
N ASN A 75 1.54 -0.68 21.88
CA ASN A 75 2.28 0.58 21.99
C ASN A 75 1.52 1.72 21.29
N THR A 76 1.15 2.76 22.04
CA THR A 76 0.38 3.90 21.51
C THR A 76 1.06 4.64 20.35
N ALA A 77 2.38 4.84 20.42
CA ALA A 77 3.11 5.52 19.35
C ALA A 77 3.10 4.69 18.06
N LEU A 78 3.31 3.37 18.18
CA LEU A 78 3.23 2.46 17.05
C LEU A 78 1.81 2.36 16.49
N ASN A 79 0.79 2.34 17.36
CA ASN A 79 -0.59 2.32 16.93
C ASN A 79 -0.96 3.58 16.12
N ASN A 80 -0.46 4.76 16.51
CA ASN A 80 -0.65 5.99 15.74
C ASN A 80 -0.04 5.89 14.33
N HIS A 81 1.11 5.21 14.18
CA HIS A 81 1.70 4.95 12.86
C HIS A 81 0.80 4.04 12.00
N ILE A 82 0.19 3.01 12.60
CA ILE A 82 -0.75 2.11 11.90
C ILE A 82 -2.01 2.87 11.49
N ASP A 83 -2.61 3.65 12.39
CA ASP A 83 -3.79 4.48 12.10
C ASP A 83 -3.52 5.48 10.96
N ASN A 84 -2.36 6.13 10.97
CA ASN A 84 -1.96 7.04 9.90
C ASN A 84 -1.75 6.29 8.58
N THR A 85 -1.15 5.09 8.62
CA THR A 85 -1.00 4.24 7.43
C THR A 85 -2.36 3.91 6.82
N VAL A 86 -3.35 3.51 7.62
CA VAL A 86 -4.73 3.24 7.18
C VAL A 86 -5.37 4.48 6.55
N ARG A 87 -5.25 5.66 7.19
CA ARG A 87 -5.75 6.93 6.63
C ARG A 87 -5.09 7.29 5.31
N ASN A 88 -3.80 7.00 5.15
CA ASN A 88 -3.07 7.25 3.92
C ASN A 88 -3.54 6.35 2.78
N LEU A 89 -3.84 5.07 3.04
CA LEU A 89 -4.43 4.17 2.03
C LEU A 89 -5.77 4.72 1.52
N VAL A 90 -6.65 5.18 2.42
CA VAL A 90 -7.92 5.82 2.06
C VAL A 90 -7.69 7.09 1.23
N SER A 91 -6.71 7.91 1.63
CA SER A 91 -6.35 9.13 0.91
C SER A 91 -5.83 8.86 -0.50
N ILE A 92 -5.05 7.79 -0.69
CA ILE A 92 -4.59 7.36 -2.02
C ILE A 92 -5.79 6.94 -2.88
N ASN A 93 -6.73 6.15 -2.36
CA ASN A 93 -7.96 5.80 -3.09
C ASN A 93 -8.76 7.05 -3.50
N ALA A 94 -8.84 8.06 -2.64
CA ALA A 94 -9.48 9.33 -2.99
C ALA A 94 -8.74 10.07 -4.13
N VAL A 95 -7.40 10.05 -4.14
CA VAL A 95 -6.61 10.58 -5.25
C VAL A 95 -6.90 9.81 -6.55
N LEU A 96 -6.94 8.49 -6.52
CA LEU A 96 -7.26 7.69 -7.71
C LEU A 96 -8.63 8.04 -8.29
N ARG A 97 -9.64 8.18 -7.43
CA ARG A 97 -10.99 8.64 -7.84
C ARG A 97 -10.95 10.04 -8.46
N SER A 98 -10.15 10.97 -7.91
CA SER A 98 -9.99 12.32 -8.47
C SER A 98 -9.32 12.35 -9.84
N LEU A 99 -8.54 11.31 -10.18
CA LEU A 99 -7.92 11.12 -11.48
C LEU A 99 -8.83 10.39 -12.49
N ASN A 100 -10.12 10.22 -12.15
CA ASN A 100 -11.12 9.50 -12.93
C ASN A 100 -10.83 8.00 -13.12
N PHE A 101 -10.04 7.39 -12.23
CA PHE A 101 -9.99 5.93 -12.18
C PHE A 101 -11.28 5.40 -11.58
N GLN A 102 -11.89 4.42 -12.24
CA GLN A 102 -13.08 3.75 -11.73
C GLN A 102 -12.76 3.03 -10.42
N GLU A 103 -13.63 3.23 -9.42
CA GLU A 103 -13.52 2.53 -8.15
C GLU A 103 -13.67 1.02 -8.36
N TYR A 104 -12.70 0.29 -7.81
CA TYR A 104 -12.64 -1.15 -7.92
C TYR A 104 -12.36 -1.76 -6.55
N THR A 105 -13.32 -2.56 -6.06
CA THR A 105 -13.14 -3.40 -4.89
C THR A 105 -12.94 -4.83 -5.36
N PRO A 106 -11.80 -5.46 -5.06
CA PRO A 106 -11.56 -6.83 -5.49
C PRO A 106 -12.52 -7.80 -4.75
N PRO A 107 -12.90 -8.93 -5.36
CA PRO A 107 -13.78 -9.91 -4.74
C PRO A 107 -13.11 -10.55 -3.52
N THR A 108 -13.83 -10.81 -2.43
CA THR A 108 -13.30 -11.24 -1.11
C THR A 108 -12.35 -12.46 -1.13
N ASN A 109 -12.33 -13.26 -2.18
CA ASN A 109 -11.44 -14.41 -2.37
C ASN A 109 -10.10 -14.07 -3.07
N VAL A 110 -9.62 -12.83 -2.96
CA VAL A 110 -8.34 -12.36 -3.56
C VAL A 110 -7.12 -13.19 -3.18
N THR A 111 -7.21 -14.00 -2.12
CA THR A 111 -6.15 -14.91 -1.65
C THR A 111 -5.68 -15.92 -2.70
N SER A 112 -6.42 -16.12 -3.80
CA SER A 112 -6.01 -16.96 -4.94
C SER A 112 -5.72 -16.19 -6.24
N LEU A 113 -5.65 -14.85 -6.20
CA LEU A 113 -5.30 -14.05 -7.38
C LEU A 113 -3.79 -14.10 -7.63
N ASP A 114 -3.41 -14.32 -8.89
CA ASP A 114 -2.05 -14.11 -9.38
C ASP A 114 -1.60 -12.68 -9.01
N GLY A 115 -0.39 -12.56 -8.41
CA GLY A 115 0.16 -11.26 -8.00
C GLY A 115 -0.04 -10.91 -6.51
N THR A 116 -0.36 -11.89 -5.66
CA THR A 116 -0.36 -11.74 -4.19
C THR A 116 0.75 -12.57 -3.53
N TRP A 117 1.31 -12.05 -2.45
CA TRP A 117 2.30 -12.73 -1.61
C TRP A 117 1.76 -12.93 -0.19
N ARG A 118 2.45 -13.74 0.60
CA ARG A 118 2.11 -13.99 2.01
C ARG A 118 3.23 -13.50 2.92
N VAL A 119 2.87 -12.83 4.00
CA VAL A 119 3.81 -12.38 5.05
C VAL A 119 3.32 -12.83 6.42
N SER A 120 4.26 -13.13 7.31
CA SER A 120 3.98 -13.65 8.65
C SER A 120 4.37 -12.68 9.76
N SER A 121 5.08 -11.60 9.44
CA SER A 121 5.47 -10.57 10.41
C SER A 121 4.93 -9.18 10.05
N ALA A 122 4.75 -8.34 11.08
CA ALA A 122 4.32 -6.95 10.91
C ALA A 122 5.38 -6.10 10.20
N THR A 123 6.67 -6.37 10.45
CA THR A 123 7.77 -5.70 9.75
C THR A 123 7.73 -5.98 8.24
N GLU A 124 7.50 -7.24 7.83
CA GLU A 124 7.35 -7.57 6.41
C GLU A 124 6.13 -6.87 5.80
N LEU A 125 5.00 -6.80 6.51
CA LEU A 125 3.81 -6.08 6.06
C LEU A 125 4.11 -4.60 5.79
N LEU A 126 4.76 -3.91 6.73
CA LEU A 126 5.09 -2.49 6.56
C LEU A 126 6.17 -2.27 5.50
N GLN A 127 7.12 -3.19 5.36
CA GLN A 127 8.09 -3.16 4.27
C GLN A 127 7.41 -3.31 2.90
N VAL A 128 6.39 -4.18 2.80
CA VAL A 128 5.56 -4.33 1.61
C VAL A 128 4.77 -3.04 1.34
N HIS A 129 4.20 -2.40 2.36
CA HIS A 129 3.54 -1.10 2.21
C HIS A 129 4.48 -0.03 1.62
N VAL A 130 5.68 0.13 2.18
CA VAL A 130 6.70 1.08 1.67
C VAL A 130 7.05 0.80 0.21
N ASN A 131 7.31 -0.47 -0.14
CA ASN A 131 7.67 -0.87 -1.49
C ASN A 131 6.53 -0.68 -2.48
N PHE A 132 5.29 -0.92 -2.05
CA PHE A 132 4.10 -0.70 -2.87
C PHE A 132 3.89 0.77 -3.22
N LEU A 133 4.09 1.67 -2.24
CA LEU A 133 4.02 3.12 -2.46
C LEU A 133 5.09 3.62 -3.43
N ARG A 134 6.33 3.13 -3.27
CA ARG A 134 7.47 3.49 -4.13
C ARG A 134 7.36 2.91 -5.55
N GLY A 135 6.79 1.72 -5.66
CA GLY A 135 6.63 0.99 -6.92
C GLY A 135 5.31 1.34 -7.61
N LYS A 136 4.37 0.40 -7.62
CA LYS A 136 3.13 0.46 -8.42
C LYS A 136 2.32 1.75 -8.22
N VAL A 137 2.14 2.21 -6.97
CA VAL A 137 1.42 3.47 -6.70
C VAL A 137 2.18 4.65 -7.28
N GLY A 138 3.49 4.72 -7.04
CA GLY A 138 4.35 5.77 -7.58
C GLY A 138 4.33 5.84 -9.10
N LEU A 139 4.36 4.69 -9.77
CA LEU A 139 4.31 4.60 -11.22
C LEU A 139 2.96 5.01 -11.78
N LEU A 140 1.85 4.51 -11.21
CA LEU A 140 0.50 4.89 -11.65
C LEU A 140 0.29 6.40 -11.53
N LEU A 141 0.65 6.98 -10.37
CA LEU A 141 0.48 8.40 -10.14
C LEU A 141 1.43 9.25 -10.99
N SER A 142 2.66 8.81 -11.27
CA SER A 142 3.58 9.58 -12.12
C SER A 142 3.18 9.57 -13.60
N GLY A 143 2.48 8.53 -14.04
CA GLY A 143 1.89 8.46 -15.39
C GLY A 143 0.65 9.33 -15.57
N ALA A 144 -0.01 9.77 -14.50
CA ALA A 144 -1.23 10.58 -14.58
C ALA A 144 -0.90 12.04 -14.95
N PRO A 145 -1.53 12.63 -16.00
CA PRO A 145 -1.22 13.99 -16.46
C PRO A 145 -1.32 15.06 -15.37
N ALA A 146 -2.32 14.97 -14.49
CA ALA A 146 -2.52 15.92 -13.38
C ALA A 146 -1.41 15.85 -12.30
N CYS A 147 -0.60 14.79 -12.31
CA CYS A 147 0.49 14.55 -11.36
C CYS A 147 1.87 14.84 -11.95
N GLN A 148 1.96 15.01 -13.27
CA GLN A 148 3.18 15.42 -13.96
C GLN A 148 3.43 16.90 -13.63
N HIS A 149 4.58 17.17 -13.01
CA HIS A 149 5.05 18.55 -12.94
C HIS A 149 5.63 18.87 -14.31
N ASN A 150 5.00 19.77 -15.06
CA ASN A 150 5.69 20.47 -16.14
C ASN A 150 6.87 21.20 -15.48
N VAL A 151 8.05 20.60 -15.59
CA VAL A 151 9.30 21.30 -15.34
C VAL A 151 9.57 22.06 -16.63
N SER A 152 8.99 23.26 -16.71
CA SER A 152 9.39 24.28 -17.69
C SER A 152 10.63 25.01 -17.18
#